data_AF-A0A3D0Z2P3-F1
#
_entry.id   AF-A0A3D0Z2P3-F1
#
_cell.length_a   1.000
_cell.length_b   1.000
_cell.length_c   1.000
_cell.angle_alpha   90.00
_cell.angle_beta   90.00
_cell.angle_gamma   90.00
#
_symmetry.space_group_name_H-M   'P 1'
#
loop_
_entity.id
_entity.type
_entity.pdbx_description
1 polymer ?
#
loop_
_entity_poly.entity_id
_entity_poly.type
_entity_poly.pdbx_seq_one_letter_code
_entity_poly.pdbx_strand_id
1 'polypeptide(L)'
;MKKTVLIIIIVLLGIGIFAYPYVADYLSEVNSSRAVQEYAEAVETLDDATLDEEMAKARKYNDELAGDPVHDPFVPGSGMVRSQEYANILNVGGSMGQIEIPKIEVKLPIYHGTTEETLQKGIGHLEGTSLPVGGPRTHAVLTGHRGLSNAHMFTDLIELQEGDMFYLHILKETLAYKVDKISVKEPEDTAELGLFTGQDYVTLITCTPYGINSHRLIVRGTRVIPYIPGMEEEDAALANSGWTEEERLLFFAGIITASIMLLLIILALIWRRRRDKREKQRAAEKAERENAEILKRLDEELHAKDTVSAEIEILEQEKSAENAALDEAEIPDEETLAEDAAPAKTEIPDEENPAGEEQQEERHS
;
A
#
# COMPACT_ATOMS: atom_id res chain seq x y z
N MET A 1 -8.49 12.72 21.47
CA MET A 1 -9.53 13.10 20.48
C MET A 1 -8.96 13.85 19.29
N LYS A 2 -8.43 15.08 19.42
CA LYS A 2 -7.88 15.85 18.27
C LYS A 2 -6.78 15.13 17.48
N LYS A 3 -5.83 14.47 18.17
CA LYS A 3 -4.77 13.67 17.53
C LYS A 3 -5.30 12.44 16.78
N THR A 4 -6.34 11.79 17.31
CA THR A 4 -6.99 10.63 16.69
C THR A 4 -7.73 11.03 15.41
N VAL A 5 -8.44 12.17 15.44
CA VAL A 5 -9.13 12.72 14.27
C VAL A 5 -8.13 13.12 13.18
N LEU A 6 -7.01 13.74 13.55
CA LEU A 6 -5.94 14.08 12.60
C LEU A 6 -5.35 12.84 11.92
N ILE A 7 -5.08 11.77 12.68
CA ILE A 7 -4.57 10.50 12.13
C ILE A 7 -5.60 9.89 11.16
N ILE A 8 -6.88 9.89 11.51
CA ILE A 8 -7.94 9.38 10.63
C ILE A 8 -8.00 10.16 9.31
N ILE A 9 -7.90 11.49 9.35
CA ILE A 9 -7.91 12.33 8.15
C ILE A 9 -6.70 12.03 7.25
N ILE A 10 -5.50 11.87 7.83
CA ILE A 10 -4.29 11.52 7.07
C ILE A 10 -4.42 10.14 6.42
N VAL A 11 -4.97 9.17 7.15
CA VAL A 11 -5.21 7.81 6.61
C VAL A 11 -6.24 7.86 5.48
N LEU A 12 -7.33 8.61 5.62
CA LEU A 12 -8.34 8.77 4.58
C LEU A 12 -7.79 9.48 3.33
N LEU A 13 -6.93 10.50 3.51
CA LEU A 13 -6.22 11.14 2.41
C LEU A 13 -5.27 10.16 1.70
N GLY A 14 -4.55 9.33 2.46
CA GLY A 14 -3.70 8.28 1.91
C GLY A 14 -4.49 7.28 1.08
N ILE A 15 -5.61 6.78 1.61
CA ILE A 15 -6.51 5.86 0.89
C ILE A 15 -7.05 6.54 -0.38
N GLY A 16 -7.45 7.81 -0.31
CA GLY A 16 -7.94 8.55 -1.47
C GLY A 16 -6.89 8.68 -2.58
N ILE A 17 -5.64 8.97 -2.24
CA ILE A 17 -4.54 9.06 -3.21
C ILE A 17 -4.26 7.69 -3.83
N PHE A 18 -4.25 6.61 -3.04
CA PHE A 18 -4.03 5.25 -3.55
C PHE A 18 -5.22 4.72 -4.37
N ALA A 19 -6.44 5.12 -4.04
CA ALA A 19 -7.65 4.72 -4.77
C ALA A 19 -7.86 5.52 -6.06
N TYR A 20 -7.30 6.73 -6.17
CA TYR A 20 -7.45 7.59 -7.33
C TYR A 20 -7.12 6.91 -8.67
N PRO A 21 -5.97 6.23 -8.87
CA PRO A 21 -5.67 5.60 -10.16
C PRO A 21 -6.72 4.55 -10.54
N TYR A 22 -7.18 3.72 -9.61
CA TYR A 22 -8.23 2.72 -9.87
C TYR A 22 -9.58 3.35 -10.24
N VAL A 23 -9.96 4.44 -9.56
CA VAL A 23 -11.21 5.15 -9.87
C VAL A 23 -11.11 5.88 -11.20
N ALA A 24 -9.98 6.53 -11.48
CA ALA A 24 -9.75 7.24 -12.72
C ALA A 24 -9.73 6.28 -13.91
N ASP A 25 -9.09 5.13 -13.73
CA ASP A 25 -9.03 4.08 -14.71
C ASP A 25 -10.41 3.47 -15.01
N TYR A 26 -11.19 3.11 -13.98
CA TYR A 26 -12.59 2.67 -14.15
C TYR A 26 -13.43 3.70 -14.92
N LEU A 27 -13.28 5.00 -14.61
CA LEU A 27 -14.00 6.06 -15.33
C LEU A 27 -13.55 6.18 -16.79
N SER A 28 -12.27 5.95 -17.08
CA SER A 28 -11.71 5.98 -18.43
C SER A 28 -12.12 4.76 -19.25
N GLU A 29 -12.18 3.58 -18.64
CA GLU A 29 -12.71 2.38 -19.25
C GLU A 29 -14.18 2.57 -19.63
N VAL A 30 -14.99 3.17 -18.74
CA VAL A 30 -16.37 3.55 -19.06
C VAL A 30 -16.42 4.55 -20.22
N ASN A 31 -15.58 5.58 -20.24
CA ASN A 31 -15.57 6.57 -21.32
C ASN A 31 -15.12 5.97 -22.67
N SER A 32 -14.11 5.10 -22.64
CA SER A 32 -13.60 4.39 -23.82
C SER A 32 -14.64 3.39 -24.35
N SER A 33 -15.37 2.72 -23.45
CA SER A 33 -16.49 1.83 -23.80
C SER A 33 -17.62 2.58 -24.50
N ARG A 34 -17.87 3.85 -24.15
CA ARG A 34 -18.85 4.69 -24.85
C ARG A 34 -18.40 5.03 -26.26
N ALA A 35 -17.15 5.45 -26.46
CA ALA A 35 -16.63 5.75 -27.79
C ALA A 35 -16.66 4.51 -28.71
N VAL A 36 -16.32 3.34 -28.15
CA VAL A 36 -16.43 2.04 -28.81
C VAL A 36 -17.88 1.70 -29.20
N GLN A 37 -18.82 1.89 -28.27
CA GLN A 37 -20.25 1.65 -28.53
C GLN A 37 -20.83 2.62 -29.55
N GLU A 38 -20.54 3.92 -29.43
CA GLU A 38 -20.99 4.95 -30.36
C GLU A 38 -20.47 4.68 -31.79
N TYR A 39 -19.22 4.21 -31.92
CA TYR A 39 -18.69 3.77 -33.20
C TYR A 39 -19.45 2.56 -33.75
N ALA A 40 -19.62 1.51 -32.94
CA ALA A 40 -20.32 0.29 -33.36
C ALA A 40 -21.76 0.56 -33.79
N GLU A 41 -22.49 1.38 -33.01
CA GLU A 41 -23.85 1.83 -33.34
C GLU A 41 -23.86 2.65 -34.65
N ALA A 42 -22.93 3.59 -34.81
CA ALA A 42 -22.85 4.41 -36.02
C ALA A 42 -22.61 3.54 -37.27
N VAL A 43 -21.69 2.57 -37.21
CA VAL A 43 -21.43 1.62 -38.30
C VAL A 43 -22.67 0.79 -38.65
N GLU A 44 -23.42 0.32 -37.65
CA GLU A 44 -24.68 -0.42 -37.87
C GLU A 44 -25.77 0.42 -38.54
N THR A 45 -25.79 1.74 -38.31
CA THR A 45 -26.77 2.64 -38.94
C THR A 45 -26.42 3.07 -40.36
N LEU A 46 -25.15 2.94 -40.77
CA LEU A 46 -24.70 3.29 -42.12
C LEU A 46 -25.10 2.19 -43.12
N ASP A 47 -25.44 2.61 -44.34
CA ASP A 47 -25.75 1.68 -45.41
C ASP A 47 -24.49 0.97 -45.94
N ASP A 48 -24.66 -0.27 -46.43
CA ASP A 48 -23.56 -1.09 -46.91
C ASP A 48 -22.77 -0.43 -48.05
N ALA A 49 -23.42 0.36 -48.92
CA ALA A 49 -22.75 1.01 -50.03
C ALA A 49 -21.80 2.11 -49.56
N THR A 50 -22.20 2.89 -48.55
CA THR A 50 -21.32 3.88 -47.90
C THR A 50 -20.12 3.21 -47.22
N LEU A 51 -20.34 2.09 -46.53
CA LEU A 51 -19.27 1.33 -45.87
C LEU A 51 -18.28 0.75 -46.89
N ASP A 52 -18.78 0.19 -47.99
CA ASP A 52 -17.95 -0.31 -49.09
C ASP A 52 -17.15 0.82 -49.76
N GLU A 53 -17.76 2.00 -49.93
CA GLU A 53 -17.08 3.18 -50.46
C GLU A 53 -15.93 3.62 -49.54
N GLU A 54 -16.15 3.68 -48.22
CA GLU A 54 -15.11 4.01 -47.24
C GLU A 54 -14.00 2.96 -47.22
N MET A 55 -14.33 1.67 -47.33
CA MET A 55 -13.33 0.61 -47.52
C MET A 55 -12.52 0.77 -48.81
N ALA A 56 -13.17 1.09 -49.92
CA ALA A 56 -12.48 1.30 -51.19
C ALA A 56 -11.54 2.51 -51.13
N LYS A 57 -11.96 3.61 -50.49
CA LYS A 57 -11.10 4.78 -50.26
C LYS A 57 -9.86 4.42 -49.43
N ALA A 58 -10.04 3.68 -48.33
CA ALA A 58 -8.95 3.29 -47.46
C ALA A 58 -7.94 2.36 -48.15
N ARG A 59 -8.43 1.37 -48.92
CA ARG A 59 -7.56 0.48 -49.70
C ARG A 59 -6.81 1.24 -50.80
N LYS A 60 -7.49 2.14 -51.51
CA LYS A 60 -6.86 3.00 -52.51
C LYS A 60 -5.78 3.89 -51.92
N TYR A 61 -6.03 4.48 -50.75
CA TYR A 61 -5.01 5.26 -50.02
C TYR A 61 -3.78 4.41 -49.71
N ASN A 62 -3.98 3.18 -49.22
CA ASN A 62 -2.88 2.25 -48.95
C ASN A 62 -2.10 1.84 -50.22
N ASP A 63 -2.78 1.66 -51.34
CA ASP A 63 -2.13 1.32 -52.62
C ASP A 63 -1.25 2.47 -53.14
N GLU A 64 -1.69 3.71 -52.95
CA GLU A 64 -0.98 4.94 -53.35
C GLU A 64 0.13 5.34 -52.36
N LEU A 65 0.18 4.74 -51.16
CA LEU A 65 1.18 5.04 -50.15
C LEU A 65 2.59 4.64 -50.64
N ALA A 66 3.45 5.64 -50.79
CA ALA A 66 4.80 5.49 -51.34
C ALA A 66 5.81 4.88 -50.34
N GLY A 67 5.45 4.78 -49.05
CA GLY A 67 6.32 4.26 -48.00
C GLY A 67 7.40 5.24 -47.57
N ASP A 68 7.08 6.53 -47.51
CA ASP A 68 7.98 7.57 -47.00
C ASP A 68 8.51 7.22 -45.60
N PRO A 69 9.70 7.71 -45.20
CA PRO A 69 10.28 7.37 -43.91
C PRO A 69 9.34 7.77 -42.75
N VAL A 70 8.94 6.78 -41.96
CA VAL A 70 8.10 6.99 -40.78
C VAL A 70 8.94 7.63 -39.68
N HIS A 71 8.36 8.59 -38.95
CA HIS A 71 9.01 9.24 -37.81
C HIS A 71 8.38 8.82 -36.46
N ASP A 72 9.12 9.03 -35.36
CA ASP A 72 8.65 8.66 -34.02
C ASP A 72 7.39 9.44 -33.62
N PRO A 73 6.30 8.76 -33.21
CA PRO A 73 5.02 9.41 -32.93
C PRO A 73 5.01 10.26 -31.65
N PHE A 74 5.99 10.11 -30.77
CA PHE A 74 6.06 10.81 -29.48
C PHE A 74 7.01 12.02 -29.49
N VAL A 75 7.70 12.27 -30.61
CA VAL A 75 8.54 13.47 -30.79
C VAL A 75 7.67 14.60 -31.39
N PRO A 76 7.52 15.75 -30.70
CA PRO A 76 6.70 16.84 -31.22
C PRO A 76 7.19 17.36 -32.58
N GLY A 77 6.29 17.47 -33.55
CA GLY A 77 6.58 18.00 -34.90
C GLY A 77 7.22 17.00 -35.87
N SER A 78 7.33 15.72 -35.48
CA SER A 78 7.80 14.64 -36.34
C SER A 78 6.72 14.10 -37.30
N GLY A 79 5.44 14.32 -36.99
CA GLY A 79 4.32 13.89 -37.81
C GLY A 79 4.24 14.67 -39.12
N MET A 80 3.81 14.00 -40.20
CA MET A 80 3.47 14.68 -41.44
C MET A 80 2.28 15.63 -41.23
N VAL A 81 2.16 16.64 -42.10
CA VAL A 81 0.98 17.50 -42.11
C VAL A 81 -0.20 16.67 -42.60
N ARG A 82 -1.12 16.33 -41.69
CA ARG A 82 -2.40 15.66 -41.98
C ARG A 82 -2.99 16.18 -43.27
N SER A 83 -2.94 15.36 -44.33
CA SER A 83 -3.71 15.67 -45.53
C SER A 83 -5.20 15.67 -45.15
N GLN A 84 -5.97 16.61 -45.69
CA GLN A 84 -7.41 16.66 -45.43
C GLN A 84 -8.10 15.34 -45.85
N GLU A 85 -7.51 14.65 -46.83
CA GLU A 85 -7.94 13.33 -47.29
C GLU A 85 -7.74 12.25 -46.22
N TYR A 86 -6.54 12.16 -45.62
CA TYR A 86 -6.26 11.21 -44.53
C TYR A 86 -7.22 11.35 -43.34
N ALA A 87 -7.50 12.59 -42.91
CA ALA A 87 -8.35 12.86 -41.74
C ALA A 87 -9.84 12.50 -41.96
N ASN A 88 -10.27 12.32 -43.21
CA ASN A 88 -11.66 12.05 -43.55
C ASN A 88 -11.92 10.57 -43.87
N ILE A 89 -10.91 9.79 -44.26
CA ILE A 89 -11.06 8.37 -44.56
C ILE A 89 -11.29 7.59 -43.26
N LEU A 90 -12.28 6.68 -43.26
CA LEU A 90 -12.68 5.89 -42.09
C LEU A 90 -13.13 6.72 -40.89
N ASN A 91 -13.59 7.95 -41.08
CA ASN A 91 -13.98 8.80 -39.96
C ASN A 91 -15.47 8.60 -39.60
N VAL A 92 -15.75 7.64 -38.72
CA VAL A 92 -17.11 7.38 -38.21
C VAL A 92 -17.18 7.84 -36.76
N GLY A 93 -17.98 8.88 -36.48
CA GLY A 93 -18.10 9.43 -35.12
C GLY A 93 -16.78 10.00 -34.55
N GLY A 94 -15.80 10.31 -35.41
CA GLY A 94 -14.48 10.76 -35.00
C GLY A 94 -13.43 9.66 -34.85
N SER A 95 -13.78 8.38 -35.02
CA SER A 95 -12.88 7.22 -34.86
C SER A 95 -12.73 6.43 -36.17
N MET A 96 -11.55 5.84 -36.36
CA MET A 96 -11.25 4.88 -37.44
C MET A 96 -11.86 3.50 -37.21
N GLY A 97 -12.04 3.12 -35.95
CA GLY A 97 -12.37 1.76 -35.53
C GLY A 97 -11.90 1.49 -34.12
N GLN A 98 -11.74 0.22 -33.78
CA GLN A 98 -11.37 -0.20 -32.44
C GLN A 98 -10.31 -1.29 -32.49
N ILE A 99 -9.46 -1.31 -31.46
CA ILE A 99 -8.53 -2.40 -31.19
C ILE A 99 -9.01 -3.17 -29.96
N GLU A 100 -8.92 -4.49 -30.04
CA GLU A 100 -9.19 -5.42 -28.95
C GLU A 100 -7.98 -6.34 -28.74
N ILE A 101 -7.48 -6.43 -27.51
CA ILE A 101 -6.36 -7.30 -27.11
C ILE A 101 -6.82 -8.10 -25.89
N PRO A 102 -7.42 -9.30 -26.10
CA PRO A 102 -8.07 -10.03 -25.02
C PRO A 102 -7.16 -10.35 -23.83
N LYS A 103 -5.88 -10.63 -24.09
CA LYS A 103 -4.90 -11.02 -23.06
C LYS A 103 -4.69 -10.00 -21.96
N ILE A 104 -4.81 -8.73 -22.30
CA ILE A 104 -4.57 -7.61 -21.40
C ILE A 104 -5.83 -6.75 -21.24
N GLU A 105 -6.99 -7.33 -21.58
CA GLU A 105 -8.32 -6.71 -21.44
C GLU A 105 -8.44 -5.32 -22.09
N VAL A 106 -7.66 -5.07 -23.16
CA VAL A 106 -7.69 -3.78 -23.87
C VAL A 106 -8.80 -3.79 -24.90
N LYS A 107 -9.70 -2.80 -24.82
CA LYS A 107 -10.67 -2.48 -25.88
C LYS A 107 -10.78 -0.97 -26.04
N LEU A 108 -10.17 -0.41 -27.08
CA LEU A 108 -10.00 1.05 -27.21
C LEU A 108 -10.30 1.54 -28.62
N PRO A 109 -10.84 2.78 -28.76
CA PRO A 109 -11.03 3.41 -30.06
C PRO A 109 -9.68 3.78 -30.69
N ILE A 110 -9.64 3.71 -32.02
CA ILE A 110 -8.54 4.13 -32.87
C ILE A 110 -8.91 5.47 -33.50
N TYR A 111 -8.00 6.43 -33.45
CA TYR A 111 -8.19 7.80 -33.92
C TYR A 111 -7.10 8.18 -34.91
N HIS A 112 -7.37 9.18 -35.74
CA HIS A 112 -6.38 9.70 -36.70
C HIS A 112 -5.22 10.42 -36.00
N GLY A 113 -3.99 10.02 -36.34
CA GLY A 113 -2.75 10.69 -35.93
C GLY A 113 -2.37 10.45 -34.47
N THR A 114 -1.22 11.01 -34.07
CA THR A 114 -0.59 10.73 -32.76
C THR A 114 -0.36 12.00 -31.95
N THR A 115 -1.23 13.00 -32.12
CA THR A 115 -1.21 14.22 -31.29
C THR A 115 -1.49 13.90 -29.83
N GLU A 116 -0.96 14.69 -28.90
CA GLU A 116 -1.20 14.48 -27.46
C GLU A 116 -2.70 14.39 -27.11
N GLU A 117 -3.52 15.24 -27.72
CA GLU A 117 -4.98 15.19 -27.54
C GLU A 117 -5.58 13.84 -27.98
N THR A 118 -5.03 13.23 -29.03
CA THR A 118 -5.49 11.92 -29.53
C THR A 118 -5.07 10.81 -28.57
N LEU A 119 -3.79 10.79 -28.17
CA LEU A 119 -3.23 9.74 -27.32
C LEU A 119 -3.78 9.78 -25.88
N GLN A 120 -4.33 10.92 -25.44
CA GLN A 120 -5.08 11.04 -24.18
C GLN A 120 -6.49 10.42 -24.24
N LYS A 121 -7.06 10.25 -25.44
CA LYS A 121 -8.43 9.74 -25.63
C LYS A 121 -8.47 8.26 -26.00
N GLY A 122 -7.39 7.71 -26.57
CA GLY A 122 -7.35 6.33 -27.04
C GLY A 122 -6.09 6.05 -27.85
N ILE A 123 -6.23 5.19 -28.86
CA ILE A 123 -5.12 4.76 -29.71
C ILE A 123 -5.03 5.66 -30.93
N GLY A 124 -3.84 6.17 -31.23
CA GLY A 124 -3.56 7.00 -32.41
C GLY A 124 -2.97 6.18 -33.54
N HIS A 125 -3.54 6.29 -34.74
CA HIS A 125 -2.91 5.77 -35.96
C HIS A 125 -1.76 6.66 -36.39
N LEU A 126 -0.58 6.09 -36.64
CA LEU A 126 0.60 6.83 -37.08
C LEU A 126 0.46 7.23 -38.56
N GLU A 127 0.39 8.53 -38.80
CA GLU A 127 0.32 9.08 -40.14
C GLU A 127 1.57 8.69 -40.97
N GLY A 128 1.36 8.38 -42.24
CA GLY A 128 2.40 7.86 -43.13
C GLY A 128 2.52 6.34 -43.14
N THR A 129 1.79 5.64 -42.26
CA THR A 129 1.64 4.18 -42.28
C THR A 129 0.33 3.77 -42.95
N SER A 130 0.18 2.49 -43.29
CA SER A 130 -1.05 2.01 -43.93
C SER A 130 -2.24 2.17 -42.98
N LEU A 131 -3.38 2.62 -43.50
CA LEU A 131 -4.65 2.56 -42.78
C LEU A 131 -4.96 1.12 -42.34
N PRO A 132 -5.63 0.92 -41.19
CA PRO A 132 -5.77 -0.37 -40.52
C PRO A 132 -6.76 -1.33 -41.19
N VAL A 133 -6.87 -1.35 -42.52
CA VAL A 133 -7.81 -2.19 -43.29
C VAL A 133 -7.19 -3.51 -43.80
N GLY A 134 -5.91 -3.71 -43.52
CA GLY A 134 -5.11 -4.84 -44.00
C GLY A 134 -4.96 -4.90 -45.51
N GLY A 135 -4.49 -6.04 -46.00
CA GLY A 135 -4.22 -6.28 -47.42
C GLY A 135 -2.77 -6.63 -47.71
N PRO A 136 -2.45 -7.03 -48.96
CA PRO A 136 -1.08 -7.31 -49.33
C PRO A 136 -0.25 -6.01 -49.32
N ARG A 137 0.97 -6.06 -48.77
CA ARG A 137 1.88 -4.89 -48.70
C ARG A 137 1.34 -3.77 -47.82
N THR A 138 0.66 -4.11 -46.73
CA THR A 138 0.20 -3.12 -45.73
C THR A 138 0.95 -3.27 -44.42
N HIS A 139 1.26 -2.13 -43.80
CA HIS A 139 1.77 -2.08 -42.44
C HIS A 139 1.17 -0.88 -41.71
N ALA A 140 0.19 -1.12 -40.84
CA ALA A 140 -0.39 -0.08 -40.00
C ALA A 140 0.36 0.02 -38.68
N VAL A 141 0.56 1.23 -38.16
CA VAL A 141 1.17 1.44 -36.85
C VAL A 141 0.20 2.17 -35.92
N LEU A 142 -0.08 1.54 -34.78
CA LEU A 142 -1.00 2.03 -33.76
C LEU A 142 -0.22 2.40 -32.51
N THR A 143 -0.39 3.63 -32.07
CA THR A 143 0.37 4.25 -30.97
C THR A 143 -0.54 4.46 -29.77
N GLY A 144 -0.08 4.07 -28.59
CA GLY A 144 -0.77 4.32 -27.33
C GLY A 144 0.19 4.75 -26.23
N HIS A 145 -0.29 5.58 -25.31
CA HIS A 145 0.49 5.94 -24.12
C HIS A 145 0.71 4.73 -23.21
N ARG A 146 1.73 4.83 -22.36
CA ARG A 146 2.00 3.89 -21.26
C ARG A 146 2.12 4.67 -19.96
N GLY A 147 1.39 4.24 -18.95
CA GLY A 147 1.40 4.82 -17.61
C GLY A 147 0.69 6.16 -17.50
N LEU A 148 -0.43 6.35 -18.22
CA LEU A 148 -1.30 7.48 -17.94
C LEU A 148 -1.95 7.31 -16.57
N SER A 149 -2.04 8.39 -15.79
CA SER A 149 -2.63 8.36 -14.45
C SER A 149 -4.13 8.06 -14.44
N ASN A 150 -4.78 8.17 -15.59
CA ASN A 150 -6.21 8.08 -15.76
C ASN A 150 -6.65 6.97 -16.72
N ALA A 151 -5.75 6.18 -17.32
CA ALA A 151 -6.14 5.11 -18.24
C ALA A 151 -5.01 4.09 -18.49
N HIS A 152 -5.32 2.79 -18.54
CA HIS A 152 -4.32 1.77 -18.88
C HIS A 152 -3.75 1.91 -20.30
N MET A 153 -4.53 2.23 -21.34
CA MET A 153 -4.02 2.36 -22.72
C MET A 153 -3.15 1.17 -23.15
N PHE A 154 -1.88 1.38 -23.52
CA PHE A 154 -0.90 0.31 -23.82
C PHE A 154 0.06 0.06 -22.65
N THR A 155 -0.35 0.32 -21.41
CA THR A 155 0.50 0.12 -20.23
C THR A 155 0.99 -1.32 -20.10
N ASP A 156 0.08 -2.26 -20.36
CA ASP A 156 0.27 -3.69 -20.16
C ASP A 156 0.69 -4.40 -21.47
N LEU A 157 1.02 -3.64 -22.51
CA LEU A 157 1.54 -4.18 -23.78
C LEU A 157 2.83 -5.00 -23.60
N ILE A 158 3.55 -4.79 -22.49
CA ILE A 158 4.74 -5.57 -22.10
C ILE A 158 4.42 -7.02 -21.72
N GLU A 159 3.16 -7.34 -21.42
CA GLU A 159 2.71 -8.69 -21.04
C GLU A 159 2.43 -9.57 -22.27
N LEU A 160 2.40 -8.97 -23.46
CA LEU A 160 2.27 -9.70 -24.71
C LEU A 160 3.52 -10.52 -25.03
N GLN A 161 3.30 -11.63 -25.71
CA GLN A 161 4.25 -12.64 -26.13
C GLN A 161 3.96 -13.04 -27.57
N GLU A 162 4.97 -13.61 -28.24
CA GLU A 162 4.77 -14.21 -29.56
C GLU A 162 3.68 -15.29 -29.49
N GLY A 163 2.73 -15.23 -30.43
CA GLY A 163 1.57 -16.11 -30.46
C GLY A 163 0.28 -15.51 -29.89
N ASP A 164 0.36 -14.44 -29.10
CA ASP A 164 -0.83 -13.74 -28.63
C ASP A 164 -1.59 -13.07 -29.77
N MET A 165 -2.89 -12.88 -29.58
CA MET A 165 -3.80 -12.38 -30.60
C MET A 165 -4.29 -10.97 -30.26
N PHE A 166 -4.49 -10.16 -31.29
CA PHE A 166 -5.22 -8.90 -31.21
C PHE A 166 -6.06 -8.69 -32.46
N TYR A 167 -7.09 -7.87 -32.32
CA TYR A 167 -8.17 -7.72 -33.28
C TYR A 167 -8.38 -6.25 -33.59
N LEU A 168 -8.55 -5.94 -34.87
CA LEU A 168 -9.00 -4.63 -35.32
C LEU A 168 -10.41 -4.75 -35.87
N HIS A 169 -11.33 -3.97 -35.34
CA HIS A 169 -12.69 -3.89 -35.90
C HIS A 169 -12.83 -2.55 -36.61
N ILE A 170 -12.90 -2.64 -37.93
CA ILE A 170 -12.94 -1.50 -38.84
C ILE A 170 -14.18 -1.65 -39.73
N LEU A 171 -15.12 -0.72 -39.58
CA LEU A 171 -16.45 -0.81 -40.16
C LEU A 171 -17.08 -2.17 -39.81
N LYS A 172 -17.55 -2.93 -40.80
CA LYS A 172 -18.13 -4.27 -40.63
C LYS A 172 -17.11 -5.41 -40.70
N GLU A 173 -15.83 -5.09 -40.89
CA GLU A 173 -14.77 -6.10 -40.95
C GLU A 173 -14.06 -6.24 -39.60
N THR A 174 -13.76 -7.49 -39.22
CA THR A 174 -12.84 -7.78 -38.11
C THR A 174 -11.60 -8.47 -38.64
N LEU A 175 -10.44 -7.94 -38.25
CA LEU A 175 -9.13 -8.31 -38.74
C LEU A 175 -8.31 -8.88 -37.57
N ALA A 176 -8.05 -10.19 -37.59
CA ALA A 176 -7.25 -10.85 -36.56
C ALA A 176 -5.76 -10.82 -36.89
N TYR A 177 -4.93 -10.50 -35.92
CA TYR A 177 -3.48 -10.50 -36.02
C TYR A 177 -2.87 -11.30 -34.88
N LYS A 178 -1.79 -12.02 -35.19
CA LYS A 178 -1.02 -12.79 -34.22
C LYS A 178 0.35 -12.17 -34.05
N VAL A 179 0.74 -11.88 -32.81
CA VAL A 179 2.04 -11.33 -32.45
C VAL A 179 3.14 -12.27 -32.97
N ASP A 180 4.02 -11.74 -33.81
CA ASP A 180 5.12 -12.49 -34.43
C ASP A 180 6.49 -11.99 -33.99
N LYS A 181 6.57 -10.77 -33.47
CA LYS A 181 7.82 -10.15 -33.06
C LYS A 181 7.59 -9.07 -32.00
N ILE A 182 8.45 -9.06 -30.99
CA ILE A 182 8.51 -8.02 -29.97
C ILE A 182 9.93 -7.47 -29.90
N SER A 183 10.10 -6.15 -29.92
CA SER A 183 11.40 -5.49 -29.86
C SER A 183 11.36 -4.21 -29.03
N VAL A 184 12.53 -3.81 -28.51
CA VAL A 184 12.73 -2.51 -27.84
C VAL A 184 13.76 -1.72 -28.62
N LYS A 185 13.39 -0.51 -29.05
CA LYS A 185 14.17 0.33 -29.96
C LYS A 185 14.37 1.74 -29.42
N GLU A 186 15.43 2.40 -29.90
CA GLU A 186 15.58 3.84 -29.71
C GLU A 186 14.51 4.58 -30.54
N PRO A 187 14.03 5.77 -30.11
CA PRO A 187 13.01 6.53 -30.84
C PRO A 187 13.37 6.80 -32.30
N GLU A 188 14.66 6.98 -32.61
CA GLU A 188 15.15 7.27 -33.96
C GLU A 188 15.20 6.02 -34.87
N ASP A 189 15.12 4.81 -34.31
CA ASP A 189 15.13 3.55 -35.07
C ASP A 189 13.71 3.16 -35.50
N THR A 190 13.24 3.78 -36.59
CA THR A 190 11.92 3.54 -37.18
C THR A 190 11.94 2.50 -38.30
N ALA A 191 13.05 1.79 -38.50
CA ALA A 191 13.20 0.84 -39.62
C ALA A 191 12.16 -0.29 -39.59
N GLU A 192 11.71 -0.68 -38.39
CA GLU A 192 10.69 -1.72 -38.21
C GLU A 192 9.27 -1.24 -38.49
N LEU A 193 9.04 0.07 -38.65
CA LEU A 193 7.73 0.68 -38.92
C LEU A 193 7.45 0.86 -40.42
N GLY A 194 8.42 0.56 -41.29
CA GLY A 194 8.27 0.70 -42.74
C GLY A 194 7.37 -0.35 -43.40
N LEU A 195 7.06 -0.15 -44.68
CA LEU A 195 6.28 -1.11 -45.47
C LEU A 195 7.11 -2.34 -45.86
N PHE A 196 6.52 -3.52 -45.71
CA PHE A 196 7.13 -4.79 -46.11
C PHE A 196 6.37 -5.40 -47.29
N THR A 197 7.11 -5.85 -48.32
CA THR A 197 6.49 -6.39 -49.53
C THR A 197 5.82 -7.73 -49.27
N GLY A 198 4.55 -7.86 -49.64
CA GLY A 198 3.80 -9.12 -49.57
C GLY A 198 3.39 -9.55 -48.17
N GLN A 199 3.49 -8.65 -47.18
CA GLN A 199 3.07 -8.89 -45.80
C GLN A 199 1.87 -7.99 -45.45
N ASP A 200 1.07 -8.44 -44.48
CA ASP A 200 0.00 -7.68 -43.84
C ASP A 200 0.31 -7.63 -42.35
N TYR A 201 0.87 -6.49 -41.92
CA TYR A 201 1.32 -6.27 -40.56
C TYR A 201 0.55 -5.15 -39.86
N VAL A 202 0.42 -5.31 -38.55
CA VAL A 202 0.07 -4.21 -37.65
C VAL A 202 1.10 -4.18 -36.53
N THR A 203 1.63 -3.00 -36.24
CA THR A 203 2.54 -2.79 -35.11
C THR A 203 1.88 -1.92 -34.06
N LEU A 204 1.90 -2.39 -32.82
CA LEU A 204 1.51 -1.64 -31.64
C LEU A 204 2.78 -1.03 -31.02
N ILE A 205 2.79 0.28 -30.82
CA ILE A 205 3.95 1.01 -30.29
C ILE A 205 3.59 1.81 -29.03
N THR A 206 4.45 1.71 -28.02
CA THR A 206 4.36 2.52 -26.80
C THR A 206 5.74 2.87 -26.24
N CYS A 207 5.78 3.76 -25.25
CA CYS A 207 7.02 4.14 -24.59
C CYS A 207 7.51 3.06 -23.60
N THR A 208 8.82 2.96 -23.39
CA THR A 208 9.44 2.05 -22.41
C THR A 208 10.83 2.56 -22.01
N PRO A 209 11.42 2.20 -20.86
CA PRO A 209 10.81 1.61 -19.66
C PRO A 209 9.80 2.54 -18.98
N TYR A 210 8.93 1.98 -18.14
CA TYR A 210 7.89 2.72 -17.41
C TYR A 210 8.47 3.90 -16.61
N GLY A 211 7.89 5.09 -16.78
CA GLY A 211 8.32 6.32 -16.10
C GLY A 211 9.63 6.93 -16.62
N ILE A 212 10.32 6.28 -17.55
CA ILE A 212 11.56 6.78 -18.19
C ILE A 212 11.28 7.16 -19.65
N ASN A 213 10.54 6.32 -20.38
CA ASN A 213 10.10 6.57 -21.77
C ASN A 213 11.25 6.86 -22.77
N SER A 214 12.45 6.36 -22.50
CA SER A 214 13.65 6.59 -23.33
C SER A 214 13.70 5.76 -24.61
N HIS A 215 12.91 4.68 -24.67
CA HIS A 215 12.85 3.72 -25.78
C HIS A 215 11.39 3.51 -26.19
N ARG A 216 11.19 2.73 -27.25
CA ARG A 216 9.90 2.27 -27.75
C ARG A 216 9.79 0.76 -27.61
N LEU A 217 8.68 0.30 -27.04
CA LEU A 217 8.26 -1.09 -27.13
C LEU A 217 7.45 -1.23 -28.42
N ILE A 218 7.87 -2.16 -29.25
CA ILE A 218 7.29 -2.44 -30.57
C ILE A 218 6.78 -3.88 -30.55
N VAL A 219 5.47 -4.06 -30.71
CA VAL A 219 4.82 -5.36 -30.80
C VAL A 219 4.19 -5.48 -32.17
N ARG A 220 4.75 -6.35 -33.02
CA ARG A 220 4.25 -6.57 -34.38
C ARG A 220 3.39 -7.83 -34.43
N GLY A 221 2.27 -7.74 -35.13
CA GLY A 221 1.41 -8.85 -35.47
C GLY A 221 1.31 -9.07 -36.97
N THR A 222 1.24 -10.34 -37.36
CA THR A 222 0.96 -10.79 -38.72
C THR A 222 -0.52 -11.15 -38.86
N ARG A 223 -1.13 -10.76 -39.98
CA ARG A 223 -2.52 -11.07 -40.27
C ARG A 223 -2.80 -12.58 -40.25
N VAL A 224 -3.89 -12.98 -39.60
CA VAL A 224 -4.42 -14.35 -39.60
C VAL A 224 -5.62 -14.43 -40.55
N ILE A 225 -5.56 -15.36 -41.51
CA ILE A 225 -6.61 -15.59 -42.51
C ILE A 225 -6.91 -17.10 -42.59
N PRO A 226 -8.19 -17.52 -42.54
CA PRO A 226 -9.38 -16.69 -42.33
C PRO A 226 -9.51 -16.23 -40.87
N TYR A 227 -10.17 -15.08 -40.67
CA TYR A 227 -10.79 -14.76 -39.38
C TYR A 227 -12.01 -15.66 -39.17
N ILE A 228 -12.18 -16.18 -37.95
CA ILE A 228 -13.32 -17.01 -37.55
C ILE A 228 -14.07 -16.23 -36.47
N PRO A 229 -15.37 -15.91 -36.65
CA PRO A 229 -16.15 -15.25 -35.61
C PRO A 229 -16.14 -16.06 -34.31
N GLY A 230 -15.85 -15.39 -33.19
CA GLY A 230 -15.75 -16.04 -31.88
C GLY A 230 -14.32 -16.23 -31.36
N MET A 231 -13.31 -15.92 -32.17
CA MET A 231 -11.90 -16.07 -31.79
C MET A 231 -11.52 -15.13 -30.64
N GLU A 232 -12.10 -13.94 -30.60
CA GLU A 232 -11.90 -12.94 -29.55
C GLU A 232 -12.33 -13.47 -28.19
N GLU A 233 -13.53 -14.07 -28.11
CA GLU A 233 -14.08 -14.63 -26.89
C GLU A 233 -13.31 -15.89 -26.45
N GLU A 234 -12.85 -16.70 -27.40
CA GLU A 234 -12.00 -17.86 -27.10
C GLU A 234 -10.65 -17.41 -26.52
N ASP A 235 -9.99 -16.45 -27.15
CA ASP A 235 -8.72 -15.90 -26.65
C ASP A 235 -8.89 -15.17 -25.32
N ALA A 236 -9.99 -14.44 -25.13
CA ALA A 236 -10.34 -13.83 -23.85
C ALA A 236 -10.52 -14.89 -22.77
N ALA A 237 -11.17 -16.02 -23.08
CA ALA A 237 -11.36 -17.11 -22.15
C ALA A 237 -10.04 -17.83 -21.83
N LEU A 238 -9.12 -17.97 -22.80
CA LEU A 238 -7.78 -18.52 -22.58
C LEU A 238 -6.93 -17.57 -21.72
N ALA A 239 -6.95 -16.28 -22.02
CA ALA A 239 -6.25 -15.26 -21.23
C ALA A 239 -6.76 -15.23 -19.78
N ASN A 240 -8.07 -15.28 -19.61
CA ASN A 240 -8.76 -15.27 -18.33
C ASN A 240 -8.92 -16.67 -17.72
N SER A 241 -8.21 -17.67 -18.23
CA SER A 241 -8.18 -19.03 -17.67
C SER A 241 -7.42 -19.12 -16.34
N GLY A 242 -7.48 -18.05 -15.55
CA GLY A 242 -7.19 -18.02 -14.13
C GLY A 242 -5.72 -18.16 -13.78
N TRP A 243 -5.48 -17.92 -12.48
CA TRP A 243 -4.19 -18.10 -11.84
C TRP A 243 -3.68 -19.50 -12.17
N THR A 244 -2.43 -19.59 -12.61
CA THR A 244 -1.75 -20.87 -12.80
C THR A 244 -1.80 -21.67 -11.49
N GLU A 245 -1.72 -23.00 -11.55
CA GLU A 245 -1.74 -23.86 -10.35
C GLU A 245 -0.67 -23.43 -9.32
N GLU A 246 0.46 -22.91 -9.79
CA GLU A 246 1.54 -22.39 -8.94
C GLU A 246 1.16 -21.09 -8.22
N GLU A 247 0.52 -20.15 -8.93
CA GLU A 247 0.05 -18.89 -8.36
C GLU A 247 -1.07 -19.11 -7.33
N ARG A 248 -1.99 -20.05 -7.61
CA ARG A 248 -3.05 -20.43 -6.65
C ARG A 248 -2.44 -21.01 -5.38
N LEU A 249 -1.44 -21.88 -5.51
CA LEU A 249 -0.74 -22.48 -4.37
C LEU A 249 -0.07 -21.41 -3.52
N LEU A 250 0.63 -20.45 -4.13
CA LEU A 250 1.30 -19.35 -3.44
C LEU A 250 0.30 -18.42 -2.74
N PHE A 251 -0.85 -18.14 -3.36
CA PHE A 251 -1.92 -17.34 -2.75
C PHE A 251 -2.46 -17.98 -1.47
N PHE A 252 -2.86 -19.26 -1.56
CA PHE A 252 -3.40 -19.98 -0.42
C PHE A 252 -2.34 -20.17 0.67
N ALA A 253 -1.08 -20.42 0.30
CA ALA A 253 0.04 -20.44 1.24
C ALA A 253 0.21 -19.08 1.94
N GLY A 254 0.09 -17.96 1.22
CA GLY A 254 0.12 -16.60 1.78
C GLY A 254 -1.01 -16.36 2.79
N ILE A 255 -2.24 -16.76 2.48
CA ILE A 255 -3.38 -16.63 3.40
C ILE A 255 -3.18 -17.50 4.64
N ILE A 256 -2.74 -18.75 4.48
CA ILE A 256 -2.50 -19.67 5.60
C ILE A 256 -1.41 -19.12 6.51
N THR A 257 -0.29 -18.65 5.94
CA THR A 257 0.83 -18.09 6.73
C THR A 257 0.41 -16.81 7.46
N ALA A 258 -0.31 -15.90 6.80
CA ALA A 258 -0.85 -14.70 7.43
C ALA A 258 -1.84 -15.03 8.56
N SER A 259 -2.70 -16.04 8.37
CA SER A 259 -3.67 -16.49 9.37
C SER A 259 -2.98 -17.11 10.59
N ILE A 260 -1.93 -17.93 10.37
CA ILE A 260 -1.10 -18.49 11.45
C ILE A 260 -0.38 -17.36 12.20
N MET A 261 0.18 -16.38 11.49
CA MET A 261 0.88 -15.25 12.09
C MET A 261 -0.06 -14.40 12.96
N LEU A 262 -1.28 -14.13 12.47
CA LEU A 262 -2.32 -13.43 13.23
C LEU A 262 -2.71 -14.21 14.49
N LEU A 263 -2.88 -15.53 14.38
CA LEU A 263 -3.22 -16.39 15.51
C LEU A 263 -2.10 -16.40 16.56
N LEU A 264 -0.83 -16.46 16.15
CA LEU A 264 0.32 -16.36 17.05
C LEU A 264 0.37 -15.00 17.76
N ILE A 265 0.09 -13.90 17.05
CA ILE A 265 0.01 -12.56 17.65
C ILE A 265 -1.11 -12.51 18.69
N ILE A 266 -2.29 -13.05 18.39
CA ILE A 266 -3.42 -13.11 19.33
C ILE A 266 -3.05 -13.94 20.56
N LEU A 267 -2.44 -15.12 20.37
CA LEU A 267 -1.97 -15.97 21.47
C LEU A 267 -0.91 -15.27 22.32
N ALA A 268 0.04 -14.55 21.70
CA ALA A 268 1.05 -13.77 22.41
C ALA A 268 0.42 -12.64 23.23
N LEU A 269 -0.59 -11.94 22.69
CA LEU A 269 -1.33 -10.90 23.41
C LEU A 269 -2.12 -11.49 24.59
N ILE A 270 -2.77 -12.65 24.41
CA ILE A 270 -3.48 -13.35 25.48
C ILE A 270 -2.49 -13.82 26.57
N TRP A 271 -1.35 -14.37 26.16
CA TRP A 271 -0.31 -14.83 27.09
C TRP A 271 0.28 -13.67 27.88
N ARG A 272 0.58 -12.54 27.24
CA ARG A 272 1.05 -11.31 27.89
C ARG A 272 0.03 -10.78 28.90
N ARG A 273 -1.26 -10.70 28.53
CA ARG A 273 -2.34 -10.31 29.46
C ARG A 273 -2.47 -11.26 30.64
N ARG A 274 -2.35 -12.58 30.43
CA ARG A 274 -2.40 -13.57 31.52
C ARG A 274 -1.19 -13.47 32.44
N ARG A 275 0.00 -13.22 31.89
CA ARG A 275 1.23 -13.01 32.65
C ARG A 275 1.12 -11.76 33.54
N ASP A 276 0.72 -10.62 32.97
CA ASP A 276 0.53 -9.39 33.73
C ASP A 276 -0.49 -9.56 34.86
N LYS A 277 -1.58 -10.32 34.62
CA LYS A 277 -2.57 -10.64 35.67
C LYS A 277 -1.98 -11.53 36.78
N ARG A 278 -1.16 -12.53 36.44
CA ARG A 278 -0.48 -13.39 37.42
C ARG A 278 0.57 -12.63 38.22
N GLU A 279 1.33 -11.74 37.60
CA GLU A 279 2.29 -10.87 38.28
C GLU A 279 1.59 -9.93 39.27
N LYS A 280 0.47 -9.32 38.88
CA LYS A 280 -0.37 -8.53 39.78
C LYS A 280 -0.94 -9.34 40.95
N GLN A 281 -1.39 -10.57 40.71
CA GLN A 281 -1.89 -11.46 41.78
C GLN A 281 -0.79 -11.85 42.77
N ARG A 282 0.41 -12.22 42.28
CA ARG A 282 1.56 -12.55 43.14
C ARG A 282 2.02 -11.34 43.96
N ALA A 283 2.01 -10.15 43.36
CA ALA A 283 2.32 -8.91 44.06
C ALA A 283 1.30 -8.60 45.17
N ALA A 284 0.01 -8.81 44.90
CA ALA A 284 -1.05 -8.64 45.89
C ALA A 284 -0.93 -9.64 47.05
N GLU A 285 -0.70 -10.93 46.75
CA GLU A 285 -0.54 -11.97 47.78
C GLU A 285 0.71 -11.74 48.65
N LYS A 286 1.80 -11.24 48.05
CA LYS A 286 3.02 -10.85 48.79
C LYS A 286 2.74 -9.67 49.73
N ALA A 287 2.03 -8.66 49.26
CA ALA A 287 1.65 -7.51 50.09
C ALA A 287 0.71 -7.91 51.24
N GLU A 288 -0.22 -8.84 51.00
CA GLU A 288 -1.12 -9.36 52.03
C GLU A 288 -0.36 -10.15 53.11
N ARG A 289 0.62 -10.98 52.72
CA ARG A 289 1.49 -11.68 53.68
C ARG A 289 2.35 -10.73 54.49
N GLU A 290 2.99 -9.75 53.86
CA GLU A 290 3.78 -8.72 54.57
C GLU A 290 2.90 -7.93 55.56
N ASN A 291 1.69 -7.55 55.16
CA ASN A 291 0.73 -6.89 56.06
C ASN A 291 0.32 -7.78 57.23
N ALA A 292 0.07 -9.07 57.00
CA ALA A 292 -0.28 -10.02 58.07
C ALA A 292 0.87 -10.23 59.06
N GLU A 293 2.12 -10.25 58.57
CA GLU A 293 3.31 -10.36 59.41
C GLU A 293 3.52 -9.12 60.29
N ILE A 294 3.27 -7.92 59.73
CA ILE A 294 3.30 -6.66 60.47
C ILE A 294 2.23 -6.65 61.57
N LEU A 295 0.99 -7.06 61.24
CA LEU A 295 -0.09 -7.12 62.23
C LEU A 295 0.23 -8.08 63.38
N LYS A 296 0.84 -9.23 63.06
CA LYS A 296 1.24 -10.20 64.08
C LYS A 296 2.33 -9.64 65.01
N ARG A 297 3.31 -8.91 64.47
CA ARG A 297 4.33 -8.22 65.30
C ARG A 297 3.72 -7.13 66.18
N LEU A 298 2.76 -6.37 65.65
CA LEU A 298 2.04 -5.36 66.44
C LEU A 298 1.25 -5.98 67.59
N ASP A 299 0.61 -7.13 67.35
CA ASP A 299 -0.13 -7.87 68.37
C ASP A 299 0.78 -8.43 69.46
N GLU A 300 1.93 -8.99 69.08
CA GLU A 300 2.98 -9.43 70.01
C GLU A 300 3.54 -8.27 70.86
N GLU A 301 3.78 -7.09 70.25
CA GLU A 301 4.22 -5.89 70.97
C GLU A 301 3.14 -5.32 71.90
N LEU A 302 1.86 -5.38 71.50
CA LEU A 302 0.75 -4.93 72.33
C LEU A 302 0.57 -5.83 73.56
N HIS A 303 0.59 -7.14 73.36
CA HIS A 303 0.54 -8.11 74.46
C HIS A 303 1.73 -7.96 75.42
N ALA A 304 2.94 -7.70 74.91
CA ALA A 304 4.11 -7.44 75.75
C ALA A 304 3.93 -6.16 76.60
N LYS A 305 3.32 -5.11 76.05
CA LYS A 305 3.00 -3.89 76.81
C LYS A 305 1.94 -4.13 77.87
N ASP A 306 0.89 -4.90 77.56
CA ASP A 306 -0.16 -5.24 78.52
C ASP A 306 0.40 -6.06 79.70
N THR A 307 1.32 -7.00 79.44
CA THR A 307 1.98 -7.77 80.51
C THR A 307 2.87 -6.90 81.39
N VAL A 308 3.62 -5.95 80.80
CA VAL A 308 4.46 -5.01 81.56
C VAL A 308 3.59 -4.07 82.39
N SER A 309 2.47 -3.58 81.85
CA SER A 309 1.50 -2.78 82.61
C SER A 309 0.91 -3.55 83.79
N ALA A 310 0.57 -4.83 83.62
CA ALA A 310 0.08 -5.68 84.70
C ALA A 310 1.13 -5.94 85.79
N GLU A 311 2.40 -6.17 85.41
CA GLU A 311 3.50 -6.31 86.37
C GLU A 311 3.76 -5.02 87.17
N ILE A 312 3.65 -3.86 86.52
CA ILE A 312 3.76 -2.55 87.20
C ILE A 312 2.63 -2.36 88.21
N GLU A 313 1.40 -2.74 87.88
CA GLU A 313 0.24 -2.63 88.77
C GLU A 313 0.36 -3.55 90.01
N ILE A 314 0.93 -4.75 89.83
CA ILE A 314 1.23 -5.69 90.92
C ILE A 314 2.33 -5.11 91.83
N LEU A 315 3.40 -4.56 91.25
CA LEU A 315 4.48 -3.92 92.01
C LEU A 315 3.98 -2.68 92.79
N GLU A 316 3.05 -1.91 92.24
CA GLU A 316 2.42 -0.81 92.96
C GLU A 316 1.53 -1.29 94.12
N GLN A 317 0.83 -2.43 93.97
CA GLN A 317 0.08 -3.06 95.06
C GLN A 317 0.98 -3.61 96.17
N GLU A 318 2.09 -4.25 95.82
CA GLU A 318 3.06 -4.75 96.82
C GLU A 318 3.72 -3.60 97.58
N LYS A 319 4.08 -2.52 96.88
CA LYS A 319 4.65 -1.32 97.50
C LYS A 319 3.64 -0.55 98.37
N SER A 320 2.36 -0.59 98.00
CA SER A 320 1.24 -0.11 98.81
C SER A 320 1.05 -0.95 100.09
N ALA A 321 1.15 -2.27 99.99
CA ALA A 321 1.06 -3.19 101.14
C ALA A 321 2.28 -3.09 102.08
N GLU A 322 3.48 -2.87 101.53
CA GLU A 322 4.71 -2.67 102.30
C GLU A 322 4.68 -1.34 103.07
N ASN A 323 4.20 -0.26 102.45
CA ASN A 323 3.98 1.01 103.15
C ASN A 323 2.88 0.93 104.21
N ALA A 324 1.83 0.12 104.00
CA ALA A 324 0.80 -0.12 105.01
C ALA A 324 1.31 -0.97 106.20
N ALA A 325 2.31 -1.83 105.99
CA ALA A 325 2.94 -2.63 107.05
C ALA A 325 3.97 -1.84 107.87
N LEU A 326 4.46 -0.71 107.36
CA LEU A 326 5.42 0.17 108.05
C LEU A 326 4.76 1.19 108.99
N ASP A 327 3.43 1.38 108.90
CA ASP A 327 2.68 2.33 109.75
C ASP A 327 2.17 1.73 111.08
N GLU A 328 2.40 0.44 111.37
CA GLU A 328 1.82 -0.27 112.54
C GLU A 328 2.84 -0.62 113.66
N ALA A 329 4.02 0.00 113.69
CA ALA A 329 4.99 -0.19 114.77
C ALA A 329 5.59 1.15 115.26
N GLU A 330 4.94 1.78 116.25
CA GLU A 330 5.46 2.95 116.98
C GLU A 330 6.49 2.58 118.06
N ILE A 331 7.72 3.16 117.95
CA ILE A 331 8.45 4.02 118.94
C ILE A 331 8.98 3.35 120.27
N PRO A 332 10.09 3.76 120.97
CA PRO A 332 10.82 5.06 121.00
C PRO A 332 12.38 5.09 121.06
N ASP A 333 12.88 6.32 120.83
CA ASP A 333 13.95 7.13 121.49
C ASP A 333 15.32 6.56 121.88
N GLU A 334 16.42 7.18 121.39
CA GLU A 334 17.31 8.02 122.22
C GLU A 334 18.43 8.73 121.39
N GLU A 335 18.37 10.06 121.41
CA GLU A 335 19.43 11.06 121.64
C GLU A 335 20.95 10.78 121.45
N THR A 336 21.61 11.70 120.70
CA THR A 336 22.89 12.42 120.96
C THR A 336 24.19 12.19 120.13
N LEU A 337 24.75 13.36 119.72
CA LEU A 337 26.15 13.76 119.40
C LEU A 337 26.71 13.45 117.99
N ALA A 338 26.87 14.47 117.12
CA ALA A 338 28.04 15.37 116.92
C ALA A 338 29.25 14.62 116.30
N GLU A 339 30.01 15.06 115.29
CA GLU A 339 30.35 16.38 114.77
C GLU A 339 31.15 16.17 113.44
N ASP A 340 31.05 17.16 112.54
CA ASP A 340 32.14 17.69 111.69
C ASP A 340 32.55 17.13 110.30
N ALA A 341 32.94 18.11 109.46
CA ALA A 341 33.84 18.10 108.28
C ALA A 341 33.31 17.84 106.84
N ALA A 342 32.90 18.95 106.19
CA ALA A 342 33.49 19.57 104.98
C ALA A 342 33.48 18.89 103.57
N PRO A 343 33.54 19.68 102.46
CA PRO A 343 33.01 19.31 101.13
C PRO A 343 34.03 19.27 99.96
N ALA A 344 33.66 18.64 98.84
CA ALA A 344 34.25 18.81 97.49
C ALA A 344 33.20 18.37 96.44
N LYS A 345 32.63 19.20 95.55
CA LYS A 345 33.14 19.97 94.38
C LYS A 345 33.93 19.16 93.34
N THR A 346 33.36 19.05 92.13
CA THR A 346 33.96 19.26 90.77
C THR A 346 32.85 19.01 89.71
N GLU A 347 32.31 20.03 89.02
CA GLU A 347 32.66 20.53 87.65
C GLU A 347 32.18 19.54 86.53
N ILE A 348 31.17 19.78 85.67
CA ILE A 348 30.92 20.78 84.58
C ILE A 348 32.12 20.81 83.58
N PRO A 349 31.98 20.76 82.22
CA PRO A 349 31.00 21.51 81.42
C PRO A 349 30.44 20.91 80.11
N ASP A 350 29.41 21.63 79.63
CA ASP A 350 28.98 21.81 78.24
C ASP A 350 30.13 22.21 77.29
N GLU A 351 30.05 21.88 75.99
CA GLU A 351 30.03 22.89 74.91
C GLU A 351 30.01 22.28 73.48
N GLU A 352 29.35 23.05 72.61
CA GLU A 352 29.63 23.26 71.18
C GLU A 352 29.25 22.23 70.09
N ASN A 353 28.15 22.60 69.40
CA ASN A 353 27.99 22.58 67.94
C ASN A 353 29.04 23.55 67.30
N PRO A 354 29.57 23.29 66.08
CA PRO A 354 28.93 23.86 64.89
C PRO A 354 29.05 23.04 63.59
N ALA A 355 28.32 23.54 62.60
CA ALA A 355 28.23 23.13 61.20
C ALA A 355 29.53 23.21 60.38
N GLY A 356 29.53 22.48 59.26
CA GLY A 356 30.31 22.67 58.04
C GLY A 356 29.81 21.63 57.02
N GLU A 357 29.06 21.97 55.96
CA GLU A 357 29.41 22.65 54.69
C GLU A 357 30.50 21.98 53.85
N GLU A 358 30.25 22.01 52.53
CA GLU A 358 31.10 21.67 51.37
C GLU A 358 31.23 20.18 50.96
N GLN A 359 31.29 19.80 49.68
CA GLN A 359 30.95 20.37 48.36
C GLN A 359 31.09 19.20 47.35
N GLN A 360 30.47 19.36 46.17
CA GLN A 360 30.87 18.96 44.80
C GLN A 360 32.00 17.92 44.61
N GLU A 361 31.83 16.88 43.80
CA GLU A 361 31.99 16.78 42.32
C GLU A 361 31.78 15.27 42.00
N GLU A 362 31.36 14.76 40.84
CA GLU A 362 31.92 14.99 39.52
C GLU A 362 31.03 14.30 38.45
N ARG A 363 31.13 14.82 37.24
CA ARG A 363 30.46 14.37 36.01
C ARG A 363 31.20 13.22 35.34
N HIS A 364 30.53 12.66 34.32
CA HIS A 364 31.02 12.05 33.06
C HIS A 364 30.42 10.64 32.89
N SER A 365 29.80 10.27 31.77
CA SER A 365 29.60 10.92 30.47
C SER A 365 28.39 10.28 29.77
#